data_AF-A0A239AAT4-F1
#
_entry.id   AF-A0A239AAT4-F1
#
_cell.length_a   1.000
_cell.length_b   1.000
_cell.length_c   1.000
_cell.angle_alpha   90.00
_cell.angle_beta   90.00
_cell.angle_gamma   90.00
#
_symmetry.space_group_name_H-M   'P 1'
#
loop_
_entity.id
_entity.type
_entity.pdbx_description
1 polymer ?
#
loop_
_entity_poly.entity_id
_entity_poly.type
_entity_poly.pdbx_seq_one_letter_code
_entity_poly.pdbx_strand_id
1 'polypeptide(L)'
;MIFYNPQLITDTDSATLFCVQNGTAFNQYDDHYSGIYLHLFNLIEKAIEQKENVSGLIEDYLELPYSGSENTDDLTAFIFYSDRMNNALATLRGRWGTYDPSVEENTLTTASDVSKQEAIQRYSYTTLRSFLEALTTIELD
;
A
#
# COMPACT_ATOMS: atom_id res chain seq x y z
N MET A 1 12.88 -8.22 3.42
CA MET A 1 12.62 -8.67 2.03
C MET A 1 11.42 -7.87 1.52
N ILE A 2 11.50 -7.32 0.31
CA ILE A 2 10.36 -6.63 -0.31
C ILE A 2 9.46 -7.68 -0.94
N PHE A 3 8.17 -7.61 -0.64
CA PHE A 3 7.16 -8.50 -1.21
C PHE A 3 6.84 -8.10 -2.64
N TYR A 4 6.83 -9.10 -3.54
CA TYR A 4 6.27 -8.94 -4.87
C TYR A 4 5.64 -10.25 -5.34
N ASN A 5 4.40 -10.17 -5.80
CA ASN A 5 3.72 -11.23 -6.50
C ASN A 5 2.90 -10.60 -7.64
N PRO A 6 3.12 -10.99 -8.92
CA PRO A 6 2.45 -10.37 -10.07
C PRO A 6 0.93 -10.61 -10.08
N GLN A 7 0.42 -11.61 -9.37
CA GLN A 7 -1.02 -11.85 -9.26
C GLN A 7 -1.69 -10.97 -8.19
N LEU A 8 -0.90 -10.39 -7.28
CA LEU A 8 -1.38 -9.51 -6.22
C LEU A 8 -1.09 -8.04 -6.53
N ILE A 9 0.01 -7.80 -7.24
CA ILE A 9 0.49 -6.49 -7.72
C ILE A 9 0.32 -6.47 -9.23
N THR A 10 -0.79 -5.89 -9.67
CA THR A 10 -1.29 -5.96 -11.04
C THR A 10 -0.90 -4.73 -11.86
N ASP A 11 -0.64 -3.62 -11.19
CA ASP A 11 -0.48 -2.30 -11.79
C ASP A 11 0.39 -1.41 -10.90
N THR A 12 0.55 -0.16 -11.34
CA THR A 12 1.37 0.84 -10.65
C THR A 12 0.83 1.23 -9.27
N ASP A 13 -0.49 1.31 -9.13
CA ASP A 13 -1.12 1.81 -7.89
C ASP A 13 -1.09 0.72 -6.83
N SER A 14 -1.43 -0.52 -7.20
CA SER A 14 -1.25 -1.70 -6.37
C SER A 14 0.22 -1.94 -6.00
N ALA A 15 1.18 -1.64 -6.88
CA ALA A 15 2.60 -1.68 -6.51
C ALA A 15 2.94 -0.61 -5.45
N THR A 16 2.35 0.58 -5.55
CA THR A 16 2.57 1.67 -4.58
C THR A 16 1.93 1.35 -3.22
N LEU A 17 0.77 0.70 -3.21
CA LEU A 17 0.03 0.37 -1.99
C LEU A 17 0.49 -0.92 -1.32
N PHE A 18 0.79 -1.96 -2.11
CA PHE A 18 0.97 -3.33 -1.60
C PHE A 18 2.41 -3.84 -1.69
N CYS A 19 3.32 -3.18 -2.41
CA CYS A 19 4.73 -3.57 -2.34
C CYS A 19 5.30 -3.09 -1.00
N VAL A 20 5.60 -4.01 -0.08
CA VAL A 20 6.04 -3.67 1.28
C VAL A 20 7.21 -4.53 1.72
N GLN A 21 8.02 -4.00 2.63
CA GLN A 21 9.13 -4.72 3.22
C GLN A 21 8.76 -5.26 4.59
N ASN A 22 9.09 -6.53 4.84
CA ASN A 22 9.06 -7.10 6.19
C ASN A 22 10.40 -7.80 6.49
N GLY A 23 10.76 -7.85 7.77
CA GLY A 23 11.91 -8.59 8.28
C GLY A 23 11.71 -10.11 8.22
N THR A 24 10.45 -10.55 8.19
CA THR A 24 10.03 -11.95 8.01
C THR A 24 9.48 -12.20 6.61
N ALA A 25 9.44 -13.47 6.20
CA ALA A 25 8.77 -13.86 4.96
C ALA A 25 7.25 -13.67 5.10
N PHE A 26 6.59 -13.33 3.99
CA PHE A 26 5.14 -13.20 3.90
C PHE A 26 4.53 -14.55 3.56
N ASN A 27 4.00 -15.25 4.55
CA ASN A 27 3.43 -16.59 4.36
C ASN A 27 1.91 -16.57 4.22
N GLN A 28 1.27 -15.50 4.68
CA GLN A 28 -0.18 -15.33 4.73
C GLN A 28 -0.55 -13.87 4.54
N TYR A 29 -1.82 -13.63 4.19
CA TYR A 29 -2.38 -12.30 4.01
C TYR A 29 -2.15 -11.39 5.24
N ASP A 30 -2.27 -11.91 6.46
CA ASP A 30 -2.13 -11.11 7.68
C ASP A 30 -0.70 -10.55 7.87
N ASP A 31 0.32 -11.25 7.36
CA ASP A 31 1.71 -10.76 7.35
C ASP A 31 1.83 -9.56 6.40
N HIS A 32 1.11 -9.62 5.27
CA HIS A 32 1.08 -8.57 4.25
C HIS A 32 0.32 -7.35 4.74
N TYR A 33 -0.86 -7.55 5.32
CA TYR A 33 -1.67 -6.53 5.98
C TYR A 33 -0.86 -5.75 7.02
N SER A 34 -0.15 -6.47 7.90
CA SER A 34 0.72 -5.86 8.91
C SER A 34 1.88 -5.08 8.30
N GLY A 35 2.47 -5.60 7.21
CA GLY A 35 3.52 -4.92 6.46
C GLY A 35 3.04 -3.62 5.81
N ILE A 36 1.80 -3.57 5.31
CA ILE A 36 1.19 -2.36 4.75
C ILE A 36 0.93 -1.32 5.84
N TYR A 37 0.41 -1.74 6.99
CA TYR A 37 0.23 -0.84 8.13
C TYR A 37 1.56 -0.19 8.54
N LEU A 38 2.60 -1.00 8.71
CA LEU A 38 3.92 -0.51 9.09
C LEU A 38 4.53 0.38 8.00
N HIS A 39 4.34 0.05 6.73
CA HIS A 39 4.81 0.90 5.64
C HIS A 39 4.16 2.28 5.68
N LEU A 40 2.84 2.34 5.82
CA LEU A 40 2.08 3.58 5.93
C LEU A 40 2.54 4.42 7.14
N PHE A 41 2.72 3.78 8.29
CA PHE A 41 3.27 4.43 9.49
C PHE A 41 4.60 5.12 9.19
N ASN A 42 5.54 4.41 8.56
CA ASN A 42 6.85 4.97 8.19
C ASN A 42 6.75 6.12 7.16
N LEU A 43 5.79 6.06 6.23
CA LEU A 43 5.54 7.15 5.28
C LEU A 43 5.05 8.41 6.00
N ILE A 44 4.19 8.24 7.01
CA ILE A 44 3.70 9.34 7.84
C ILE A 44 4.82 9.92 8.69
N GLU A 45 5.62 9.09 9.38
CA GLU A 45 6.77 9.58 10.16
C GLU A 45 7.70 10.41 9.27
N LYS A 46 8.04 9.90 8.09
CA LYS A 46 8.89 10.60 7.13
C LYS A 46 8.27 11.91 6.66
N ALA A 47 6.96 11.96 6.39
CA ALA A 47 6.28 13.18 5.99
C ALA A 47 6.28 14.23 7.12
N ILE A 48 6.08 13.80 8.37
CA ILE A 48 6.17 14.66 9.56
C ILE A 48 7.60 15.20 9.73
N GLU A 49 8.63 14.34 9.62
CA GLU A 49 10.04 14.75 9.68
C GLU A 49 10.39 15.78 8.58
N GLN A 50 9.77 15.64 7.41
CA GLN A 50 9.91 16.56 6.28
C GLN A 50 9.04 17.82 6.40
N LYS A 51 8.27 17.96 7.50
CA LYS A 51 7.38 19.09 7.79
C LYS A 51 6.28 19.26 6.74
N GLU A 52 5.82 18.16 6.14
CA GLU A 52 4.65 18.17 5.28
C GLU A 52 3.36 18.38 6.10
N ASN A 53 2.35 18.99 5.48
CA ASN A 53 1.02 19.11 6.08
C ASN A 53 0.26 17.78 5.92
N VAL A 54 0.53 16.82 6.80
CA VAL A 54 -0.03 15.46 6.70
C VAL A 54 -1.55 15.46 6.81
N SER A 55 -2.13 16.20 7.75
CA SER A 55 -3.59 16.32 7.88
C SER A 55 -4.21 16.90 6.61
N GLY A 56 -3.61 17.96 6.05
CA GLY A 56 -4.04 18.51 4.76
C GLY A 56 -3.97 17.50 3.62
N LEU A 57 -2.91 16.70 3.52
CA LEU A 57 -2.82 15.63 2.51
C LEU A 57 -3.94 14.59 2.70
N ILE A 58 -4.22 14.20 3.93
CA ILE A 58 -5.31 13.26 4.23
C ILE A 58 -6.65 13.84 3.78
N GLU A 59 -6.94 15.09 4.14
CA GLU A 59 -8.20 15.76 3.79
C GLU A 59 -8.35 15.93 2.27
N ASP A 60 -7.27 16.33 1.59
CA ASP A 60 -7.25 16.57 0.15
C ASP A 60 -7.47 15.28 -0.66
N TYR A 61 -6.78 14.19 -0.29
CA TYR A 61 -6.84 12.94 -1.06
C TYR A 61 -8.00 12.03 -0.64
N LEU A 62 -8.27 11.91 0.66
CA LEU A 62 -9.36 11.05 1.12
C LEU A 62 -10.73 11.73 1.03
N GLU A 63 -10.77 13.06 0.87
CA GLU A 63 -11.98 13.89 0.88
C GLU A 63 -12.76 13.75 2.20
N LEU A 64 -12.04 13.53 3.31
CA LEU A 64 -12.59 13.33 4.64
C LEU A 64 -11.97 14.33 5.62
N PRO A 65 -12.76 15.07 6.42
CA PRO A 65 -12.21 15.98 7.43
C PRO A 65 -11.45 15.20 8.50
N TYR A 66 -10.26 15.67 8.87
CA TYR A 66 -9.44 15.07 9.91
C TYR A 66 -9.36 15.98 11.14
N SER A 67 -9.98 15.55 12.24
CA SER A 67 -9.94 16.27 13.53
C SER A 67 -9.22 15.50 14.62
N GLY A 68 -8.41 14.50 14.26
CA GLY A 68 -7.64 13.68 15.19
C GLY A 68 -6.37 14.37 15.67
N SER A 69 -5.50 13.64 16.35
CA SER A 69 -4.21 14.16 16.77
C SER A 69 -3.17 14.10 15.65
N GLU A 70 -2.12 14.91 15.72
CA GLU A 70 -1.02 14.86 14.73
C GLU A 70 0.02 13.76 15.03
N ASN A 71 -0.28 12.83 15.94
CA ASN A 71 0.63 11.71 16.21
C ASN A 71 0.56 10.68 15.06
N THR A 72 1.67 10.01 14.80
CA THR A 72 1.78 9.05 13.69
C THR A 72 0.77 7.91 13.82
N ASP A 73 0.52 7.42 15.04
CA ASP A 73 -0.39 6.30 15.30
C ASP A 73 -1.83 6.62 14.88
N ASP A 74 -2.36 7.78 15.27
CA ASP A 74 -3.73 8.23 14.99
C ASP A 74 -3.90 8.56 13.51
N LEU A 75 -2.90 9.17 12.88
CA LEU A 75 -2.88 9.43 11.44
C LEU A 75 -2.87 8.12 10.63
N THR A 76 -2.03 7.17 11.05
CA THR A 76 -1.95 5.84 10.43
C THR A 76 -3.27 5.12 10.55
N ALA A 77 -3.82 5.04 11.78
CA ALA A 77 -5.10 4.39 12.03
C ALA A 77 -6.23 5.02 11.21
N PHE A 78 -6.27 6.36 11.12
CA PHE A 78 -7.30 7.05 10.35
C PHE A 78 -7.28 6.69 8.86
N ILE A 79 -6.11 6.78 8.22
CA ILE A 79 -5.97 6.39 6.80
C ILE A 79 -6.26 4.90 6.64
N PHE A 80 -5.68 4.07 7.52
CA PHE A 80 -5.70 2.63 7.36
C PHE A 80 -7.09 2.02 7.52
N TYR A 81 -7.93 2.62 8.37
CA TYR A 81 -9.33 2.21 8.55
C TYR A 81 -10.33 3.01 7.71
N SER A 82 -9.86 3.87 6.81
CA SER A 82 -10.73 4.57 5.86
C SER A 82 -11.41 3.61 4.89
N ASP A 83 -12.57 3.99 4.36
CA ASP A 83 -13.30 3.18 3.38
C ASP A 83 -12.45 2.87 2.14
N ARG A 84 -11.67 3.84 1.66
CA ARG A 84 -10.77 3.66 0.51
C ARG A 84 -9.72 2.58 0.78
N MET A 85 -9.11 2.60 1.96
CA MET A 85 -8.14 1.57 2.36
C MET A 85 -8.79 0.20 2.57
N ASN A 86 -9.94 0.15 3.24
CA ASN A 86 -10.67 -1.10 3.43
C ASN A 86 -11.03 -1.75 2.09
N ASN A 87 -11.43 -0.96 1.09
CA ASN A 87 -11.70 -1.46 -0.25
C ASN A 87 -10.43 -1.99 -0.94
N ALA A 88 -9.33 -1.23 -0.91
CA ALA A 88 -8.06 -1.67 -1.47
C ALA A 88 -7.57 -2.98 -0.83
N LEU A 89 -7.69 -3.10 0.50
CA LEU A 89 -7.36 -4.31 1.24
C LEU A 89 -8.31 -5.47 0.93
N ALA A 90 -9.61 -5.21 0.70
CA ALA A 90 -10.57 -6.22 0.27
C ALA A 90 -10.21 -6.78 -1.12
N THR A 91 -9.83 -5.92 -2.06
CA THR A 91 -9.32 -6.32 -3.38
C THR A 91 -8.06 -7.18 -3.23
N LEU A 92 -7.07 -6.73 -2.45
CA LEU A 92 -5.86 -7.50 -2.16
C LEU A 92 -6.19 -8.87 -1.55
N ARG A 93 -7.12 -8.92 -0.60
CA ARG A 93 -7.58 -10.17 0.04
C ARG A 93 -8.26 -11.11 -0.95
N GLY A 94 -9.07 -10.56 -1.86
CA GLY A 94 -9.69 -11.30 -2.96
C GLY A 94 -8.64 -11.98 -3.84
N ARG A 95 -7.63 -11.22 -4.27
CA ARG A 95 -6.49 -11.75 -5.05
C ARG A 95 -5.69 -12.79 -4.28
N TRP A 96 -5.48 -12.59 -2.98
CA TRP A 96 -4.85 -13.58 -2.09
C TRP A 96 -5.63 -14.90 -2.00
N GLY A 97 -6.96 -14.86 -2.14
CA GLY A 97 -7.80 -16.06 -2.13
C GLY A 97 -7.79 -16.85 -3.44
N THR A 98 -7.34 -16.24 -4.54
CA THR A 98 -7.44 -16.81 -5.89
C THR A 98 -6.09 -17.01 -6.58
N TYR A 99 -4.99 -16.46 -6.04
CA TYR A 99 -3.68 -16.58 -6.69
C TYR A 99 -3.19 -18.03 -6.72
N ASP A 100 -2.50 -18.37 -7.81
CA ASP A 100 -1.85 -19.66 -7.99
C ASP A 100 -0.41 -19.60 -7.44
N PRO A 101 -0.08 -20.34 -6.36
CA PRO A 101 1.27 -20.34 -5.77
C PRO A 101 2.31 -21.06 -6.64
N SER A 102 1.91 -21.75 -7.72
CA SER A 102 2.84 -22.39 -8.66
C SER A 102 3.42 -21.42 -9.70
N VAL A 103 2.85 -20.22 -9.84
CA VAL A 103 3.34 -19.18 -10.73
C VAL A 103 4.57 -18.50 -10.12
N GLU A 104 5.66 -18.45 -10.87
CA GLU A 104 6.89 -17.83 -10.39
C GLU A 104 6.74 -16.31 -10.19
N GLU A 105 7.21 -15.81 -9.05
CA GLU A 105 7.19 -14.38 -8.69
C GLU A 105 7.86 -13.46 -9.72
N ASN A 106 8.72 -13.97 -10.60
CA ASN A 106 9.45 -13.16 -11.57
C ASN A 106 8.83 -13.17 -12.98
N THR A 107 7.68 -13.82 -13.16
CA THR A 107 6.98 -13.86 -14.45
C THR A 107 5.95 -12.75 -14.54
N LEU A 108 6.04 -11.91 -15.58
CA LEU A 108 4.92 -11.07 -15.99
C LEU A 108 3.76 -12.00 -16.38
N THR A 109 2.62 -11.85 -15.71
CA THR A 109 1.40 -12.59 -16.01
C THR A 109 0.49 -11.70 -16.85
N THR A 110 -0.56 -12.27 -17.46
CA THR A 110 -1.63 -11.45 -18.07
C THR A 110 -2.39 -10.60 -17.05
N ALA A 111 -2.17 -10.81 -15.75
CA ALA A 111 -2.76 -10.05 -14.68
C ALA A 111 -1.87 -8.89 -14.19
N SER A 112 -0.62 -8.77 -14.66
CA SER A 112 0.32 -7.74 -14.19
C SER A 112 0.97 -6.99 -15.33
N ASP A 113 0.89 -5.67 -15.28
CA ASP A 113 1.60 -4.76 -16.18
C ASP A 113 2.92 -4.24 -15.58
N VAL A 114 3.24 -4.61 -14.33
CA VAL A 114 4.39 -4.08 -13.59
C VAL A 114 5.37 -5.20 -13.27
N SER A 115 6.64 -5.03 -13.64
CA SER A 115 7.70 -5.99 -13.31
C SER A 115 8.13 -5.90 -11.84
N LYS A 116 8.74 -6.97 -11.29
CA LYS A 116 9.31 -6.99 -9.93
C LYS A 116 10.30 -5.83 -9.69
N GLN A 117 11.17 -5.57 -10.66
CA GLN A 117 12.16 -4.49 -10.54
C GLN A 117 11.48 -3.12 -10.49
N GLU A 118 10.45 -2.91 -11.30
CA GLU A 118 9.66 -1.68 -11.28
C GLU A 118 8.92 -1.52 -9.95
N ALA A 119 8.28 -2.56 -9.44
CA ALA A 119 7.60 -2.52 -8.14
C ALA A 119 8.57 -2.17 -6.99
N ILE A 120 9.76 -2.77 -6.98
CA ILE A 120 10.81 -2.47 -5.99
C ILE A 120 11.30 -1.02 -6.11
N GLN A 121 11.48 -0.51 -7.33
CA GLN A 121 11.85 0.88 -7.56
C GLN A 121 10.75 1.81 -7.05
N ARG A 122 9.49 1.53 -7.37
CA ARG A 122 8.35 2.31 -6.88
C ARG A 122 8.31 2.35 -5.37
N TYR A 123 8.39 1.20 -4.70
CA TYR A 123 8.48 1.13 -3.24
C TYR A 123 9.57 2.06 -2.66
N SER A 124 10.74 2.10 -3.29
CA SER A 124 11.86 2.93 -2.84
C SER A 124 11.60 4.44 -2.96
N TYR A 125 10.71 4.83 -3.87
CA TYR A 125 10.32 6.22 -4.12
C TYR A 125 8.94 6.58 -3.55
N THR A 126 8.22 5.62 -2.95
CA THR A 126 6.92 5.88 -2.35
C THR A 126 7.04 6.96 -1.27
N THR A 127 6.16 7.95 -1.39
CA THR A 127 5.92 9.01 -0.41
C THR A 127 4.50 8.87 0.14
N LEU A 128 4.19 9.57 1.25
CA LEU A 128 2.81 9.59 1.74
C LEU A 128 1.85 10.12 0.65
N ARG A 129 2.25 11.17 -0.08
CA ARG A 129 1.45 11.73 -1.18
C ARG A 129 1.15 10.70 -2.26
N SER A 130 2.17 10.03 -2.79
CA SER A 130 1.97 9.03 -3.85
C SER A 130 1.17 7.82 -3.35
N PHE A 131 1.30 7.47 -2.08
CA PHE A 131 0.48 6.42 -1.46
C PHE A 131 -1.00 6.82 -1.40
N LEU A 132 -1.29 8.04 -0.93
CA LEU A 132 -2.66 8.56 -0.88
C LEU A 132 -3.25 8.73 -2.28
N GLU A 133 -2.46 9.21 -3.24
CA GLU A 133 -2.87 9.31 -4.64
C GLU A 133 -3.25 7.94 -5.21
N ALA A 134 -2.38 6.93 -5.06
CA ALA A 134 -2.66 5.55 -5.49
C ALA A 134 -3.93 5.00 -4.82
N LEU A 135 -4.18 5.36 -3.56
CA LEU A 135 -5.40 4.95 -2.85
C LEU A 135 -6.68 5.56 -3.45
N THR A 136 -6.56 6.69 -4.16
CA THR A 136 -7.69 7.32 -4.86
C THR A 136 -7.91 6.83 -6.28
N THR A 137 -6.88 6.25 -6.91
CA THR A 137 -6.89 5.88 -8.33
C THR A 137 -6.94 4.38 -8.58
N ILE A 138 -6.60 3.55 -7.58
CA ILE A 138 -6.59 2.11 -7.72
C ILE A 138 -7.94 1.57 -8.21
N GLU A 139 -7.89 0.72 -9.24
CA GLU A 139 -9.05 -0.02 -9.71
C GLU A 139 -9.40 -1.11 -8.68
N LEU A 140 -10.64 -1.06 -8.20
CA LEU A 140 -11.17 -2.00 -7.21
C LEU A 140 -11.99 -3.07 -7.95
N ASP A 141 -11.59 -4.33 -7.77
CA ASP A 141 -12.28 -5.51 -8.32
C ASP A 141 -13.61 -5.81 -7.61
#